data_AF-A0AAC9T030-F1
#
_entry.id   AF-A0AAC9T030-F1
#
_cell.length_a   1.000
_cell.length_b   1.000
_cell.length_c   1.000
_cell.angle_alpha   90.00
_cell.angle_beta   90.00
_cell.angle_gamma   90.00
#
_symmetry.space_group_name_H-M   'P 1'
#
loop_
_entity.id
_entity.type
_entity.pdbx_description
1 polymer ?
#
loop_
_entity_poly.entity_id
_entity_poly.type
_entity_poly.pdbx_seq_one_letter_code
_entity_poly.pdbx_strand_id
1 'polypeptide(L)'
;MKISFKFRLINVISMLGLSIIFTTLSSCKNLQQQKPYDTNWLFKNKNWRLNNFFRDPYKIHLEFARQLDNVLNFNELKKRLPKPMQNVHSFTEWSLKIARLLKNDINNVAMLDSIQKMRNHKATVLVIENRNELVNNKENYNKFSILTPSDFPLIYSNPYTEVPGLGLNFPKPINNDISDIIDRYQSIGYNALRTNPLESVLKQTSSFYKTADYVFYMYDSNLFTNNKYKTDGQKREDLFKEILSNKNFYAHKFLRNSRSKIIFIDRSLFWWGSFTMVGQSLIIKELLKIFTNKKTIKKQWSYLPFNKEELINLFDHKPTIKERNLIIKPHYINKNFKLTYGYKIVGTWADSIDHLISFGLKPDAIVDYESFNNINLKTQGVGNYLKELINYDKLEKINKAPNDSEKAEFVDKNFAIYMGPSHLLNSMNKLIMIKNTGSWIISSTQGINDPKTQFKTRINTAKSDF
;
A
#
# COMPACT_ATOMS: atom_id res chain seq x y z
N MET A 1 12.79 -82.81 30.97
CA MET A 1 12.35 -81.96 29.82
C MET A 1 11.68 -80.68 30.32
N LYS A 2 12.42 -79.60 30.63
CA LYS A 2 11.82 -78.33 31.09
C LYS A 2 12.66 -77.09 30.70
N ILE A 3 13.33 -77.13 29.55
CA ILE A 3 14.22 -76.02 29.11
C ILE A 3 13.84 -75.43 27.74
N SER A 4 12.98 -76.06 26.93
CA SER A 4 12.69 -75.55 25.58
C SER A 4 11.62 -74.45 25.49
N PHE A 5 10.83 -74.20 26.54
CA PHE A 5 9.74 -73.21 26.48
C PHE A 5 10.18 -71.78 26.83
N LYS A 6 11.18 -71.62 27.73
CA LYS A 6 11.71 -70.29 28.10
C LYS A 6 12.45 -69.62 26.94
N PHE A 7 13.17 -70.38 26.11
CA PHE A 7 13.89 -69.81 24.96
C PHE A 7 12.97 -69.35 23.83
N ARG A 8 11.82 -70.00 23.63
CA ARG A 8 10.83 -69.54 22.62
C ARG A 8 10.08 -68.29 23.10
N LEU A 9 9.78 -68.17 24.39
CA LEU A 9 9.11 -66.98 24.92
C LEU A 9 10.03 -65.74 24.91
N ILE A 10 11.31 -65.91 25.21
CA ILE A 10 12.30 -64.82 25.13
C ILE A 10 12.48 -64.35 23.69
N ASN A 11 12.51 -65.26 22.70
CA ASN A 11 12.63 -64.89 21.29
C ASN A 11 11.36 -64.20 20.73
N VAL A 12 10.18 -64.57 21.21
CA VAL A 12 8.91 -63.92 20.82
C VAL A 12 8.79 -62.54 21.47
N ILE A 13 9.19 -62.40 22.74
CA ILE A 13 9.22 -61.09 23.44
C ILE A 13 10.31 -60.19 22.85
N SER A 14 11.46 -60.73 22.43
CA SER A 14 12.50 -59.93 21.77
C SER A 14 12.08 -59.50 20.36
N MET A 15 11.36 -60.33 19.58
CA MET A 15 10.83 -59.92 18.27
C MET A 15 9.67 -58.93 18.38
N LEU A 16 8.78 -59.08 19.38
CA LEU A 16 7.74 -58.08 19.68
C LEU A 16 8.35 -56.77 20.22
N GLY A 17 9.37 -56.86 21.07
CA GLY A 17 10.14 -55.71 21.54
C GLY A 17 10.87 -54.99 20.41
N LEU A 18 11.54 -55.72 19.51
CA LEU A 18 12.21 -55.15 18.35
C LEU A 18 11.24 -54.58 17.31
N SER A 19 10.06 -55.18 17.11
CA SER A 19 9.06 -54.63 16.19
C SER A 19 8.32 -53.42 16.75
N ILE A 20 8.13 -53.34 18.08
CA ILE A 20 7.64 -52.12 18.74
C ILE A 20 8.71 -51.02 18.73
N ILE A 21 9.99 -51.37 18.93
CA ILE A 21 11.11 -50.43 18.79
C ILE A 21 11.28 -49.98 17.34
N PHE A 22 11.08 -50.85 16.34
CA PHE A 22 11.12 -50.46 14.93
C PHE A 22 9.89 -49.66 14.51
N THR A 23 8.69 -49.93 15.01
CA THR A 23 7.50 -49.12 14.70
C THR A 23 7.51 -47.77 15.41
N THR A 24 8.11 -47.66 16.61
CA THR A 24 8.36 -46.38 17.28
C THR A 24 9.56 -45.62 16.71
N LEU A 25 10.62 -46.29 16.23
CA LEU A 25 11.70 -45.64 15.47
C LEU A 25 11.29 -45.29 14.03
N SER A 26 10.32 -46.00 13.44
CA SER A 26 9.71 -45.65 12.15
C SER A 26 8.70 -44.52 12.29
N SER A 27 7.97 -44.43 13.42
CA SER A 27 7.11 -43.27 13.71
C SER A 27 7.92 -42.04 14.14
N CYS A 28 9.11 -42.22 14.73
CA CYS A 28 10.09 -41.15 14.95
C CYS A 28 10.93 -40.80 13.71
N LYS A 29 10.92 -41.60 12.63
CA LYS A 29 11.55 -41.24 11.35
C LYS A 29 10.68 -40.35 10.44
N ASN A 30 9.45 -40.07 10.85
CA ASN A 30 8.68 -38.94 10.32
C ASN A 30 9.04 -37.59 10.98
N LEU A 31 9.93 -37.59 11.98
CA LEU A 31 10.85 -36.47 12.16
C LEU A 31 11.98 -36.63 11.14
N GLN A 32 11.63 -36.57 9.85
CA GLN A 32 12.60 -36.07 8.90
C GLN A 32 13.10 -34.77 9.51
N GLN A 33 14.40 -34.71 9.78
CA GLN A 33 15.10 -33.43 9.83
C GLN A 33 14.47 -32.60 8.74
N GLN A 34 13.69 -31.57 9.15
CA GLN A 34 13.17 -30.61 8.21
C GLN A 34 14.41 -30.18 7.44
N LYS A 35 14.51 -30.61 6.17
CA LYS A 35 15.50 -30.06 5.24
C LYS A 35 15.46 -28.57 5.52
N PRO A 36 16.60 -27.90 5.80
CA PRO A 36 16.60 -26.48 6.09
C PRO A 36 15.84 -25.84 4.95
N TYR A 37 14.60 -25.45 5.23
CA TYR A 37 13.66 -25.23 4.15
C TYR A 37 14.21 -24.02 3.41
N ASP A 38 14.55 -24.27 2.16
CA ASP A 38 15.19 -23.37 1.23
C ASP A 38 14.58 -21.97 1.36
N THR A 39 15.44 -20.96 1.53
CA THR A 39 15.10 -19.52 1.57
C THR A 39 14.38 -19.05 0.30
N ASN A 40 14.20 -19.95 -0.67
CA ASN A 40 13.49 -19.84 -1.92
C ASN A 40 11.96 -19.94 -1.88
N TRP A 41 11.25 -20.20 -0.77
CA TRP A 41 9.77 -20.34 -0.84
C TRP A 41 9.08 -19.04 -1.27
N LEU A 42 9.60 -17.88 -0.85
CA LEU A 42 9.17 -16.55 -1.29
C LEU A 42 9.59 -16.30 -2.77
N PHE A 43 10.80 -16.74 -3.17
CA PHE A 43 11.36 -16.51 -4.51
C PHE A 43 10.89 -17.46 -5.61
N LYS A 44 10.39 -18.65 -5.28
CA LYS A 44 9.84 -19.62 -6.25
C LYS A 44 8.57 -19.12 -6.93
N ASN A 45 7.88 -18.14 -6.34
CA ASN A 45 6.78 -17.44 -6.99
C ASN A 45 7.32 -16.25 -7.83
N LYS A 46 7.70 -16.52 -9.09
CA LYS A 46 8.22 -15.53 -10.05
C LYS A 46 7.41 -14.22 -10.15
N ASN A 47 6.11 -14.23 -9.81
CA ASN A 47 5.25 -13.05 -9.79
C ASN A 47 5.69 -11.97 -8.78
N TRP A 48 6.45 -12.33 -7.73
CA TRP A 48 6.82 -11.44 -6.63
C TRP A 48 7.82 -10.36 -7.00
N ARG A 49 8.68 -10.64 -7.98
CA ARG A 49 9.70 -9.70 -8.44
C ARG A 49 9.16 -8.69 -9.47
N LEU A 50 8.11 -9.08 -10.21
CA LEU A 50 7.52 -8.26 -11.29
C LEU A 50 6.60 -7.14 -10.78
N ASN A 51 6.05 -7.25 -9.57
CA ASN A 51 5.12 -6.26 -8.99
C ASN A 51 5.79 -5.15 -8.15
N ASN A 52 7.11 -5.21 -7.93
CA ASN A 52 7.81 -4.27 -7.04
C ASN A 52 7.85 -2.83 -7.56
N PHE A 53 7.61 -2.61 -8.86
CA PHE A 53 7.66 -1.28 -9.44
C PHE A 53 6.47 -0.39 -9.00
N PHE A 54 5.24 -0.91 -9.03
CA PHE A 54 4.03 -0.18 -8.61
C PHE A 54 3.92 0.04 -7.09
N ARG A 55 4.92 -0.45 -6.35
CA ARG A 55 4.98 -0.40 -4.89
C ARG A 55 6.16 0.43 -4.39
N ASP A 56 6.86 1.13 -5.29
CA ASP A 56 7.90 2.10 -4.97
C ASP A 56 7.35 3.54 -5.06
N PRO A 57 6.89 4.11 -3.94
CA PRO A 57 6.29 5.44 -3.92
C PRO A 57 7.26 6.55 -4.32
N TYR A 58 8.58 6.35 -4.13
CA TYR A 58 9.57 7.35 -4.52
C TYR A 58 9.74 7.40 -6.03
N LYS A 59 9.71 6.26 -6.71
CA LYS A 59 9.74 6.21 -8.18
C LYS A 59 8.47 6.81 -8.78
N ILE A 60 7.30 6.49 -8.22
CA ILE A 60 6.03 7.08 -8.64
C ILE A 60 6.05 8.60 -8.47
N HIS A 61 6.47 9.09 -7.30
CA HIS A 61 6.55 10.52 -7.04
C HIS A 61 7.57 11.23 -7.94
N LEU A 62 8.71 10.59 -8.23
CA LEU A 62 9.70 11.12 -9.17
C LEU A 62 9.14 11.21 -10.60
N GLU A 63 8.34 10.23 -11.01
CA GLU A 63 7.72 10.24 -12.33
C GLU A 63 6.66 11.35 -12.46
N PHE A 64 5.84 11.57 -11.43
CA PHE A 64 4.97 12.75 -11.37
C PHE A 64 5.78 14.05 -11.48
N ALA A 65 6.90 14.14 -10.77
CA ALA A 65 7.75 15.33 -10.77
C ALA A 65 8.32 15.64 -12.15
N ARG A 66 8.85 14.63 -12.85
CA ARG A 66 9.36 14.76 -14.23
C ARG A 66 8.27 15.23 -15.18
N GLN A 67 7.06 14.68 -15.04
CA GLN A 67 5.95 15.08 -15.89
C GLN A 67 5.48 16.49 -15.56
N LEU A 68 5.45 16.92 -14.29
CA LEU A 68 5.18 18.32 -13.92
C LEU A 68 6.23 19.25 -14.50
N ASP A 69 7.52 18.91 -14.42
CA ASP A 69 8.59 19.70 -15.04
C ASP A 69 8.46 19.77 -16.56
N ASN A 70 7.87 18.76 -17.21
CA ASN A 70 7.56 18.85 -18.63
C ASN A 70 6.44 19.86 -18.88
N VAL A 71 5.35 19.80 -18.11
CA VAL A 71 4.13 20.61 -18.29
C VAL A 71 4.29 22.07 -17.89
N LEU A 72 4.88 22.29 -16.71
CA LEU A 72 4.90 23.57 -16.02
C LEU A 72 6.27 24.23 -16.10
N ASN A 73 6.28 25.56 -16.17
CA ASN A 73 7.48 26.35 -16.06
C ASN A 73 7.78 26.62 -14.58
N PHE A 74 8.61 25.77 -13.98
CA PHE A 74 8.98 25.88 -12.57
C PHE A 74 9.53 27.26 -12.19
N ASN A 75 10.32 27.89 -13.07
CA ASN A 75 10.93 29.20 -12.80
C ASN A 75 9.87 30.30 -12.64
N GLU A 76 8.82 30.27 -13.46
CA GLU A 76 7.70 31.22 -13.39
C GLU A 76 6.83 30.97 -12.15
N LEU A 77 6.75 29.71 -11.71
CA LEU A 77 6.00 29.31 -10.52
C LEU A 77 6.77 29.52 -9.20
N LYS A 78 8.10 29.60 -9.26
CA LYS A 78 8.99 29.51 -8.09
C LYS A 78 8.59 30.47 -6.97
N LYS A 79 8.25 31.72 -7.29
CA LYS A 79 7.86 32.73 -6.29
C LYS A 79 6.50 32.49 -5.65
N ARG A 80 5.62 31.72 -6.31
CA ARG A 80 4.29 31.36 -5.83
C ARG A 80 4.34 30.12 -4.94
N LEU A 81 5.24 29.18 -5.22
CA LEU A 81 5.38 27.92 -4.48
C LEU A 81 5.75 28.14 -3.00
N PRO A 82 5.44 27.17 -2.11
CA PRO A 82 5.81 27.24 -0.70
C PRO A 82 7.30 27.54 -0.48
N LYS A 83 7.63 28.28 0.58
CA LYS A 83 9.01 28.72 0.90
C LYS A 83 10.08 27.60 0.75
N PRO A 84 9.87 26.36 1.25
CA PRO A 84 10.87 25.29 1.10
C PRO A 84 11.20 24.93 -0.35
N MET A 85 10.26 25.14 -1.28
CA MET A 85 10.43 24.87 -2.72
C MET A 85 11.07 26.04 -3.47
N GLN A 86 11.07 27.25 -2.90
CA GLN A 86 11.70 28.42 -3.52
C GLN A 86 13.24 28.31 -3.55
N ASN A 87 13.81 27.30 -2.89
CA ASN A 87 15.26 27.07 -2.88
C ASN A 87 15.71 25.96 -3.85
N VAL A 88 14.79 25.37 -4.62
CA VAL A 88 15.13 24.38 -5.65
C VAL A 88 14.86 24.93 -7.05
N HIS A 89 15.22 24.17 -8.09
CA HIS A 89 15.12 24.56 -9.50
C HIS A 89 14.10 23.76 -10.32
N SER A 90 13.50 22.71 -9.75
CA SER A 90 12.52 21.86 -10.44
C SER A 90 11.66 21.05 -9.46
N PHE A 91 10.52 20.53 -9.94
CA PHE A 91 9.75 19.54 -9.18
C PHE A 91 10.55 18.24 -8.99
N THR A 92 11.37 17.85 -9.96
CA THR A 92 12.25 16.67 -9.88
C THR A 92 13.25 16.80 -8.74
N GLU A 93 13.92 17.95 -8.62
CA GLU A 93 14.85 18.21 -7.51
C GLU A 93 14.13 18.18 -6.16
N TRP A 94 12.94 18.79 -6.08
CA TRP A 94 12.10 18.74 -4.88
C TRP A 94 11.70 17.31 -4.50
N SER A 95 11.27 16.50 -5.47
CA SER A 95 10.89 15.10 -5.29
C SER A 95 12.04 14.27 -4.72
N LEU A 96 13.25 14.42 -5.26
CA LEU A 96 14.46 13.77 -4.74
C LEU A 96 14.78 14.23 -3.31
N LYS A 97 14.57 15.51 -3.00
CA LYS A 97 14.75 16.05 -1.64
C LYS A 97 13.75 15.44 -0.66
N ILE A 98 12.45 15.44 -0.98
CA ILE A 98 11.42 14.80 -0.12
C ILE A 98 11.73 13.33 0.07
N ALA A 99 12.05 12.59 -1.00
CA ALA A 99 12.37 11.18 -0.90
C ALA A 99 13.53 10.94 0.09
N ARG A 100 14.59 11.76 0.07
CA ARG A 100 15.67 11.68 1.06
C ARG A 100 15.19 11.95 2.48
N LEU A 101 14.37 12.99 2.69
CA LEU A 101 13.83 13.32 4.02
C LEU A 101 12.96 12.20 4.59
N LEU A 102 12.05 11.63 3.79
CA LEU A 102 11.22 10.50 4.18
C LEU A 102 12.03 9.24 4.48
N LYS A 103 13.03 8.92 3.63
CA LYS A 103 13.94 7.78 3.88
C LYS A 103 14.70 7.95 5.19
N ASN A 104 15.17 9.16 5.49
CA ASN A 104 15.80 9.47 6.77
C ASN A 104 14.84 9.26 7.94
N ASP A 105 13.57 9.67 7.82
CA ASP A 105 12.58 9.49 8.86
C ASP A 105 12.23 8.00 9.09
N ILE A 106 12.07 7.21 8.01
CA ILE A 106 11.90 5.75 8.11
C ILE A 106 13.10 5.12 8.81
N ASN A 107 14.32 5.53 8.43
CA ASN A 107 15.54 5.04 9.06
C ASN A 107 15.60 5.43 10.54
N ASN A 108 15.18 6.64 10.90
CA ASN A 108 15.11 7.09 12.29
C ASN A 108 14.15 6.26 13.13
N VAL A 109 13.01 5.82 12.56
CA VAL A 109 12.08 4.87 13.20
C VAL A 109 12.72 3.49 13.31
N ALA A 110 13.34 3.03 12.22
CA ALA A 110 14.02 1.74 12.19
C ALA A 110 15.15 1.68 13.23
N MET A 111 15.81 2.79 13.54
CA MET A 111 16.85 2.89 14.57
C MET A 111 16.31 3.11 15.99
N LEU A 112 15.00 3.02 16.24
CA LEU A 112 14.50 2.99 17.62
C LEU A 112 14.95 1.71 18.33
N ASP A 113 15.35 1.81 19.61
CA ASP A 113 15.82 0.68 20.42
C ASP A 113 14.85 -0.51 20.41
N SER A 114 13.54 -0.24 20.46
CA SER A 114 12.50 -1.28 20.41
C SER A 114 12.55 -2.05 19.09
N ILE A 115 12.65 -1.35 17.96
CA ILE A 115 12.73 -1.97 16.63
C ILE A 115 14.09 -2.65 16.42
N GLN A 116 15.19 -2.03 16.85
CA GLN A 116 16.52 -2.64 16.79
C GLN A 116 16.54 -3.96 17.56
N LYS A 117 15.98 -3.99 18.78
CA LYS A 117 15.82 -5.22 19.56
C LYS A 117 14.97 -6.24 18.81
N MET A 118 13.83 -5.84 18.23
CA MET A 118 13.01 -6.75 17.42
C MET A 118 13.80 -7.36 16.25
N ARG A 119 14.56 -6.56 15.50
CA ARG A 119 15.42 -7.06 14.41
C ARG A 119 16.50 -8.01 14.90
N ASN A 120 17.23 -7.64 15.97
CA ASN A 120 18.34 -8.44 16.50
C ASN A 120 17.86 -9.81 17.01
N HIS A 121 16.65 -9.87 17.58
CA HIS A 121 16.03 -11.14 18.01
C HIS A 121 15.33 -11.88 16.87
N LYS A 122 15.43 -11.39 15.63
CA LYS A 122 14.71 -11.92 14.45
C LYS A 122 13.20 -12.05 14.70
N ALA A 123 12.63 -11.06 15.39
CA ALA A 123 11.21 -11.02 15.66
C ALA A 123 10.41 -11.06 14.35
N THR A 124 9.32 -11.81 14.40
CA THR A 124 8.46 -12.10 13.27
C THR A 124 7.16 -11.31 13.36
N VAL A 125 6.73 -10.72 12.25
CA VAL A 125 5.53 -9.89 12.15
C VAL A 125 4.65 -10.39 11.02
N LEU A 126 3.39 -10.71 11.34
CA LEU A 126 2.34 -10.91 10.35
C LEU A 126 1.51 -9.64 10.24
N VAL A 127 1.33 -9.14 9.03
CA VAL A 127 0.31 -8.14 8.75
C VAL A 127 -0.91 -8.86 8.19
N ILE A 128 -2.05 -8.71 8.85
CA ILE A 128 -3.33 -9.27 8.41
C ILE A 128 -4.34 -8.17 8.16
N GLU A 129 -5.15 -8.32 7.13
CA GLU A 129 -6.10 -7.32 6.69
C GLU A 129 -7.53 -7.86 6.82
N ASN A 130 -8.37 -7.14 7.56
CA ASN A 130 -9.81 -7.34 7.56
C ASN A 130 -10.49 -6.21 6.78
N ARG A 131 -11.32 -6.58 5.80
CA ARG A 131 -12.07 -5.65 4.95
C ARG A 131 -13.57 -5.60 5.27
N ASN A 132 -13.97 -6.14 6.42
CA ASN A 132 -15.33 -6.06 6.94
C ASN A 132 -15.38 -5.01 8.05
N GLU A 133 -16.59 -4.56 8.37
CA GLU A 133 -16.81 -3.78 9.58
C GLU A 133 -16.33 -4.58 10.80
N LEU A 134 -15.47 -3.94 11.60
CA LEU A 134 -15.00 -4.52 12.84
C LEU A 134 -16.05 -4.28 13.92
N VAL A 135 -16.81 -5.31 14.27
CA VAL A 135 -17.74 -5.33 15.41
C VAL A 135 -17.42 -6.53 16.29
N ASN A 136 -17.95 -6.59 17.51
CA ASN A 136 -17.81 -7.77 18.37
C ASN A 136 -18.68 -8.94 17.86
N ASN A 137 -18.32 -9.47 16.69
CA ASN A 137 -18.93 -10.62 16.04
C ASN A 137 -17.82 -11.51 15.47
N LYS A 138 -17.83 -12.78 15.88
CA LYS A 138 -16.80 -13.78 15.50
C LYS A 138 -16.64 -13.99 14.01
N GLU A 139 -17.70 -13.82 13.24
CA GLU A 139 -17.68 -14.00 11.79
C GLU A 139 -17.04 -12.79 11.12
N ASN A 140 -17.14 -11.60 11.71
CA ASN A 140 -16.57 -10.40 11.12
C ASN A 140 -15.09 -10.26 11.46
N TYR A 141 -14.70 -10.32 12.74
CA TYR A 141 -13.30 -10.10 13.13
C TYR A 141 -12.36 -11.25 12.69
N ASN A 142 -12.87 -12.40 12.28
CA ASN A 142 -12.05 -13.50 11.77
C ASN A 142 -11.92 -13.53 10.24
N LYS A 143 -12.61 -12.66 9.49
CA LYS A 143 -12.49 -12.58 8.02
C LYS A 143 -11.27 -11.75 7.60
N PHE A 144 -10.08 -12.30 7.80
CA PHE A 144 -8.82 -11.66 7.44
C PHE A 144 -8.00 -12.46 6.42
N SER A 145 -7.17 -11.74 5.65
CA SER A 145 -6.14 -12.29 4.77
C SER A 145 -4.76 -11.82 5.23
N ILE A 146 -3.72 -12.63 5.03
CA ILE A 146 -2.34 -12.23 5.32
C ILE A 146 -1.78 -11.43 4.14
N LEU A 147 -1.16 -10.28 4.43
CA LEU A 147 -0.41 -9.48 3.45
C LEU A 147 1.03 -9.97 3.39
N THR A 148 1.59 -10.12 2.20
CA THR A 148 2.99 -10.61 2.06
C THR A 148 4.00 -9.48 2.13
N PRO A 149 5.30 -9.78 2.27
CA PRO A 149 6.35 -8.76 2.31
C PRO A 149 6.36 -7.82 1.11
N SER A 150 5.98 -8.35 -0.05
CA SER A 150 5.87 -7.57 -1.28
C SER A 150 4.82 -6.46 -1.19
N ASP A 151 3.74 -6.66 -0.42
CA ASP A 151 2.65 -5.70 -0.27
C ASP A 151 2.98 -4.60 0.73
N PHE A 152 3.93 -4.85 1.63
CA PHE A 152 4.18 -3.97 2.77
C PHE A 152 5.67 -3.72 3.00
N PRO A 153 6.37 -3.13 2.01
CA PRO A 153 7.81 -2.90 2.10
C PRO A 153 8.21 -2.05 3.31
N LEU A 154 7.33 -1.17 3.80
CA LEU A 154 7.58 -0.36 4.99
C LEU A 154 7.91 -1.18 6.24
N ILE A 155 7.32 -2.37 6.41
CA ILE A 155 7.59 -3.24 7.57
C ILE A 155 8.78 -4.16 7.30
N TYR A 156 8.85 -4.74 6.10
CA TYR A 156 9.73 -5.86 5.81
C TYR A 156 11.04 -5.48 5.12
N SER A 157 11.10 -4.36 4.41
CA SER A 157 12.33 -3.96 3.69
C SER A 157 13.42 -3.56 4.66
N ASN A 158 14.66 -3.81 4.26
CA ASN A 158 15.83 -3.42 5.04
C ASN A 158 15.91 -1.88 5.14
N PRO A 159 16.28 -1.29 6.29
CA PRO A 159 16.42 0.17 6.40
C PRO A 159 17.42 0.79 5.41
N TYR A 160 18.35 -0.01 4.88
CA TYR A 160 19.42 0.48 4.01
C TYR A 160 19.16 0.23 2.51
N THR A 161 17.95 -0.18 2.11
CA THR A 161 17.58 -0.38 0.70
C THR A 161 17.04 0.87 0.03
N GLU A 162 16.90 0.82 -1.31
CA GLU A 162 16.35 1.91 -2.12
C GLU A 162 14.95 2.33 -1.64
N VAL A 163 14.10 1.34 -1.31
CA VAL A 163 12.83 1.52 -0.60
C VAL A 163 13.05 1.02 0.83
N PRO A 164 13.34 1.90 1.80
CA PRO A 164 13.65 1.46 3.16
C PRO A 164 12.38 1.04 3.91
N GLY A 165 12.58 0.19 4.91
CA GLY A 165 11.55 -0.23 5.85
C GLY A 165 12.11 -0.49 7.24
N LEU A 166 11.32 -1.11 8.11
CA LEU A 166 11.73 -1.41 9.48
C LEU A 166 12.65 -2.65 9.59
N GLY A 167 12.78 -3.45 8.53
CA GLY A 167 13.59 -4.67 8.48
C GLY A 167 13.09 -5.79 9.38
N LEU A 168 11.78 -5.86 9.63
CA LEU A 168 11.16 -6.91 10.44
C LEU A 168 10.94 -8.18 9.60
N ASN A 169 10.87 -9.35 10.25
CA ASN A 169 10.85 -10.62 9.53
C ASN A 169 9.41 -11.09 9.29
N PHE A 170 9.14 -11.57 8.09
CA PHE A 170 7.92 -12.34 7.84
C PHE A 170 8.14 -13.78 8.32
N PRO A 171 7.22 -14.38 9.10
CA PRO A 171 7.40 -15.74 9.56
C PRO A 171 7.31 -16.74 8.40
N LYS A 172 7.95 -17.90 8.59
CA LYS A 172 7.83 -19.01 7.67
C LYS A 172 6.55 -19.80 7.97
N PRO A 173 5.77 -20.22 6.97
CA PRO A 173 4.70 -21.18 7.22
C PRO A 173 5.30 -22.53 7.69
N ILE A 174 4.60 -23.22 8.60
CA ILE A 174 5.01 -24.51 9.15
C ILE A 174 4.52 -25.70 8.32
N ASN A 175 3.59 -25.46 7.38
CA ASN A 175 3.06 -26.44 6.45
C ASN A 175 2.70 -25.76 5.10
N ASN A 176 2.14 -26.53 4.16
CA ASN A 176 1.81 -26.05 2.80
C ASN A 176 0.29 -25.87 2.58
N ASP A 177 -0.52 -25.81 3.64
CA ASP A 177 -1.99 -25.76 3.53
C ASP A 177 -2.47 -24.49 2.81
N ILE A 178 -1.67 -23.43 2.83
CA ILE A 178 -1.96 -22.16 2.13
C ILE A 178 -1.74 -22.22 0.61
N SER A 179 -1.14 -23.29 0.08
CA SER A 179 -0.67 -23.34 -1.32
C SER A 179 -1.74 -23.06 -2.38
N ASP A 180 -2.99 -23.43 -2.11
CA ASP A 180 -4.14 -23.23 -2.99
C ASP A 180 -4.90 -21.92 -2.74
N ILE A 181 -4.57 -21.19 -1.67
CA ILE A 181 -5.18 -19.90 -1.30
C ILE A 181 -4.22 -18.72 -1.42
N ILE A 182 -3.07 -18.88 -2.08
CA ILE A 182 -2.19 -17.76 -2.43
C ILE A 182 -2.81 -16.98 -3.59
N ASP A 183 -3.00 -15.67 -3.39
CA ASP A 183 -3.61 -14.80 -4.39
C ASP A 183 -2.63 -14.40 -5.50
N ARG A 184 -3.17 -14.15 -6.70
CA ARG A 184 -2.42 -13.69 -7.88
C ARG A 184 -1.57 -12.44 -7.63
N TYR A 185 -2.08 -11.53 -6.78
CA TYR A 185 -1.44 -10.25 -6.42
C TYR A 185 -0.74 -10.26 -5.05
N GLN A 186 -0.59 -11.45 -4.45
CA GLN A 186 0.34 -11.78 -3.35
C GLN A 186 -0.15 -11.50 -1.94
N SER A 187 -1.45 -11.43 -1.69
CA SER A 187 -2.01 -11.76 -0.37
C SER A 187 -2.17 -13.29 -0.23
N ILE A 188 -2.47 -13.75 0.99
CA ILE A 188 -2.85 -15.14 1.27
C ILE A 188 -4.28 -15.13 1.79
N GLY A 189 -5.17 -15.76 1.04
CA GLY A 189 -6.56 -16.01 1.41
C GLY A 189 -7.57 -14.95 0.97
N TYR A 190 -7.18 -13.85 0.32
CA TYR A 190 -8.09 -12.76 -0.03
C TYR A 190 -9.24 -13.20 -0.95
N ASN A 191 -8.94 -13.89 -2.05
CA ASN A 191 -9.98 -14.39 -2.94
C ASN A 191 -10.78 -15.53 -2.29
N ALA A 192 -10.10 -16.41 -1.55
CA ALA A 192 -10.73 -17.53 -0.85
C ALA A 192 -11.71 -17.06 0.24
N LEU A 193 -11.50 -15.90 0.85
CA LEU A 193 -12.44 -15.31 1.80
C LEU A 193 -13.82 -14.98 1.18
N ARG A 194 -13.90 -14.80 -0.14
CA ARG A 194 -15.17 -14.50 -0.83
C ARG A 194 -16.01 -15.75 -1.06
N THR A 195 -15.37 -16.92 -1.13
CA THR A 195 -16.02 -18.20 -1.46
C THR A 195 -16.17 -19.08 -0.23
N ASN A 196 -15.11 -19.26 0.54
CA ASN A 196 -15.11 -20.05 1.78
C ASN A 196 -14.29 -19.37 2.89
N PRO A 197 -14.87 -18.38 3.61
CA PRO A 197 -14.15 -17.61 4.60
C PRO A 197 -13.55 -18.44 5.74
N LEU A 198 -14.32 -19.40 6.27
CA LEU A 198 -13.85 -20.21 7.39
C LEU A 198 -12.68 -21.11 6.99
N GLU A 199 -12.79 -21.81 5.86
CA GLU A 199 -11.71 -22.67 5.36
C GLU A 199 -10.43 -21.87 5.10
N SER A 200 -10.55 -20.70 4.44
CA SER A 200 -9.43 -19.81 4.18
C SER A 200 -8.69 -19.43 5.47
N VAL A 201 -9.43 -19.04 6.51
CA VAL A 201 -8.85 -18.63 7.79
C VAL A 201 -8.27 -19.82 8.54
N LEU A 202 -8.89 -20.99 8.48
CA LEU A 202 -8.34 -22.21 9.08
C LEU A 202 -7.00 -22.61 8.43
N LYS A 203 -6.91 -22.59 7.09
CA LYS A 203 -5.65 -22.84 6.35
C LYS A 203 -4.56 -21.83 6.70
N GLN A 204 -4.91 -20.54 6.77
CA GLN A 204 -3.97 -19.49 7.19
C GLN A 204 -3.48 -19.75 8.63
N THR A 205 -4.40 -20.02 9.57
CA THR A 205 -4.07 -20.23 10.99
C THR A 205 -3.30 -21.52 11.25
N SER A 206 -3.54 -22.60 10.49
CA SER A 206 -2.73 -23.82 10.57
C SER A 206 -1.32 -23.57 10.07
N SER A 207 -1.19 -22.91 8.91
CA SER A 207 0.10 -22.64 8.27
C SER A 207 0.99 -21.71 9.09
N PHE A 208 0.43 -20.78 9.85
CA PHE A 208 1.18 -19.80 10.63
C PHE A 208 1.01 -19.94 12.16
N TYR A 209 0.55 -21.10 12.63
CA TYR A 209 0.34 -21.35 14.05
C TYR A 209 1.60 -21.10 14.89
N LYS A 210 1.50 -20.23 15.90
CA LYS A 210 2.60 -19.84 16.80
C LYS A 210 3.87 -19.33 16.10
N THR A 211 3.74 -18.78 14.90
CA THR A 211 4.91 -18.33 14.13
C THR A 211 5.29 -16.88 14.37
N ALA A 212 4.36 -16.03 14.83
CA ALA A 212 4.53 -14.58 14.89
C ALA A 212 4.80 -14.07 16.32
N ASP A 213 5.71 -13.11 16.45
CA ASP A 213 5.91 -12.33 17.68
C ASP A 213 4.93 -11.15 17.73
N TYR A 214 4.56 -10.61 16.58
CA TYR A 214 3.58 -9.53 16.46
C TYR A 214 2.60 -9.81 15.32
N VAL A 215 1.33 -9.46 15.55
CA VAL A 215 0.30 -9.45 14.50
C VAL A 215 -0.20 -8.02 14.35
N PHE A 216 0.03 -7.43 13.19
CA PHE A 216 -0.51 -6.13 12.82
C PHE A 216 -1.87 -6.38 12.18
N TYR A 217 -2.93 -6.12 12.94
CA TYR A 217 -4.31 -6.33 12.52
C TYR A 217 -4.85 -5.06 11.88
N MET A 218 -4.91 -5.04 10.55
CA MET A 218 -5.43 -3.90 9.80
C MET A 218 -6.96 -3.96 9.76
N TYR A 219 -7.60 -2.91 10.27
CA TYR A 219 -9.05 -2.68 10.20
C TYR A 219 -9.33 -1.39 9.44
N ASP A 220 -10.47 -1.26 8.78
CA ASP A 220 -10.81 -0.03 8.07
C ASP A 220 -11.74 0.84 8.93
N SER A 221 -11.25 1.98 9.41
CA SER A 221 -12.05 2.89 10.26
C SER A 221 -13.25 3.50 9.54
N ASN A 222 -13.27 3.48 8.21
CA ASN A 222 -14.42 3.94 7.46
C ASN A 222 -15.59 2.96 7.52
N LEU A 223 -15.33 1.66 7.71
CA LEU A 223 -16.38 0.65 7.68
C LEU A 223 -17.25 0.63 8.95
N PHE A 224 -16.91 1.37 10.00
CA PHE A 224 -17.77 1.50 11.18
C PHE A 224 -19.09 2.20 10.82
N THR A 225 -20.19 1.44 10.89
CA THR A 225 -21.55 1.93 10.72
C THR A 225 -22.03 2.69 11.95
N ASN A 226 -21.58 2.28 13.13
CA ASN A 226 -21.89 2.98 14.37
C ASN A 226 -20.95 4.19 14.56
N ASN A 227 -21.53 5.39 14.51
CA ASN A 227 -20.81 6.66 14.68
C ASN A 227 -19.93 6.70 15.93
N LYS A 228 -20.31 6.01 17.02
CA LYS A 228 -19.50 5.99 18.26
C LYS A 228 -18.10 5.45 18.02
N TYR A 229 -17.92 4.40 17.22
CA TYR A 229 -16.59 3.83 16.94
C TYR A 229 -15.84 4.63 15.87
N LYS A 230 -16.60 5.34 15.02
CA LYS A 230 -16.04 6.17 13.95
C LYS A 230 -15.40 7.45 14.48
N THR A 231 -16.03 8.13 15.44
CA THR A 231 -15.57 9.43 15.94
C THR A 231 -14.88 9.37 17.30
N ASP A 232 -15.19 8.37 18.14
CA ASP A 232 -14.61 8.25 19.48
C ASP A 232 -13.51 7.16 19.51
N GLY A 233 -12.26 7.62 19.57
CA GLY A 233 -11.08 6.75 19.65
C GLY A 233 -11.08 5.88 20.92
N GLN A 234 -11.61 6.35 22.04
CA GLN A 234 -11.65 5.57 23.28
C GLN A 234 -12.64 4.41 23.16
N LYS A 235 -13.83 4.66 22.60
CA LYS A 235 -14.81 3.59 22.33
C LYS A 235 -14.28 2.55 21.35
N ARG A 236 -13.47 2.99 20.39
CA ARG A 236 -12.79 2.09 19.45
C ARG A 236 -11.75 1.22 20.15
N GLU A 237 -10.92 1.80 21.02
CA GLU A 237 -9.95 1.05 21.84
C GLU A 237 -10.64 0.01 22.75
N ASP A 238 -11.79 0.35 23.32
CA ASP A 238 -12.54 -0.58 24.16
C ASP A 238 -13.10 -1.77 23.36
N LEU A 239 -13.59 -1.53 22.13
CA LEU A 239 -13.96 -2.60 21.21
C LEU A 239 -12.76 -3.50 20.87
N PHE A 240 -11.57 -2.93 20.64
CA PHE A 240 -10.36 -3.72 20.38
C PHE A 240 -10.00 -4.62 21.55
N LYS A 241 -10.08 -4.10 22.79
CA LYS A 241 -9.86 -4.90 24.01
C LYS A 241 -10.87 -6.04 24.12
N GLU A 242 -12.14 -5.78 23.81
CA GLU A 242 -13.20 -6.79 23.82
C GLU A 242 -12.91 -7.91 22.82
N ILE A 243 -12.53 -7.59 21.59
CA ILE A 243 -12.14 -8.57 20.56
C ILE A 243 -10.90 -9.36 20.99
N LEU A 244 -9.88 -8.69 21.53
CA LEU A 244 -8.67 -9.34 22.04
C LEU A 244 -8.95 -10.27 23.22
N SER A 245 -9.96 -9.99 24.04
CA SER A 245 -10.35 -10.86 25.14
C SER A 245 -11.02 -12.17 24.66
N ASN A 246 -11.50 -12.19 23.42
CA ASN A 246 -12.29 -13.30 22.91
C ASN A 246 -11.41 -14.51 22.52
N LYS A 247 -11.67 -15.67 23.16
CA LYS A 247 -10.93 -16.92 22.90
C LYS A 247 -11.10 -17.44 21.46
N ASN A 248 -12.17 -17.04 20.77
CA ASN A 248 -12.44 -17.44 19.38
C ASN A 248 -11.85 -16.46 18.35
N PHE A 249 -11.05 -15.47 18.79
CA PHE A 249 -10.31 -14.61 17.88
C PHE A 249 -9.10 -15.35 17.31
N TYR A 250 -9.20 -15.76 16.04
CA TYR A 250 -8.22 -16.63 15.41
C TYR A 250 -6.84 -15.99 15.23
N ALA A 251 -6.74 -14.66 15.23
CA ALA A 251 -5.45 -13.98 15.17
C ALA A 251 -4.55 -14.35 16.37
N HIS A 252 -5.11 -14.73 17.52
CA HIS A 252 -4.33 -15.25 18.66
C HIS A 252 -3.55 -16.51 18.32
N LYS A 253 -4.04 -17.33 17.39
CA LYS A 253 -3.37 -18.59 16.99
C LYS A 253 -2.03 -18.35 16.32
N PHE A 254 -1.80 -17.17 15.76
CA PHE A 254 -0.51 -16.81 15.15
C PHE A 254 0.58 -16.52 16.19
N LEU A 255 0.20 -16.09 17.41
CA LEU A 255 1.13 -15.62 18.41
C LEU A 255 1.96 -16.75 19.01
N ARG A 256 3.28 -16.57 19.06
CA ARG A 256 4.22 -17.59 19.54
C ARG A 256 4.10 -17.85 21.04
N ASN A 257 3.91 -16.80 21.84
CA ASN A 257 3.86 -16.91 23.30
C ASN A 257 3.11 -15.72 23.95
N SER A 258 3.04 -15.69 25.29
CA SER A 258 2.32 -14.67 26.06
C SER A 258 2.94 -13.26 25.99
N ARG A 259 4.17 -13.12 25.50
CA ARG A 259 4.82 -11.81 25.27
C ARG A 259 4.52 -11.25 23.88
N SER A 260 4.03 -12.09 22.97
CA SER A 260 3.62 -11.71 21.63
C SER A 260 2.35 -10.84 21.67
N LYS A 261 2.18 -9.93 20.70
CA LYS A 261 1.10 -8.93 20.75
C LYS A 261 0.37 -8.80 19.42
N ILE A 262 -0.93 -8.53 19.50
CA ILE A 262 -1.73 -8.05 18.37
C ILE A 262 -1.85 -6.53 18.50
N ILE A 263 -1.64 -5.81 17.39
CA ILE A 263 -1.71 -4.36 17.32
C ILE A 263 -2.72 -4.01 16.24
N PHE A 264 -3.81 -3.32 16.62
CA PHE A 264 -4.78 -2.82 15.66
C PHE A 264 -4.23 -1.59 14.95
N ILE A 265 -4.39 -1.56 13.64
CA ILE A 265 -3.84 -0.53 12.78
C ILE A 265 -4.90 -0.12 11.75
N ASP A 266 -5.03 1.17 11.50
CA ASP A 266 -5.96 1.66 10.49
C ASP A 266 -5.46 1.35 9.08
N ARG A 267 -6.21 0.51 8.38
CA ARG A 267 -5.98 0.08 7.01
C ARG A 267 -5.97 1.26 6.04
N SER A 268 -6.90 2.21 6.21
CA SER A 268 -7.05 3.36 5.31
C SER A 268 -5.76 4.17 5.24
N LEU A 269 -5.09 4.31 6.38
CA LEU A 269 -3.77 4.94 6.47
C LEU A 269 -2.66 4.00 6.02
N PHE A 270 -2.55 2.82 6.62
CA PHE A 270 -1.35 1.99 6.46
C PHE A 270 -1.22 1.39 5.07
N TRP A 271 -2.30 0.86 4.49
CA TRP A 271 -2.24 0.28 3.14
C TRP A 271 -1.97 1.37 2.11
N TRP A 272 -2.84 2.37 2.05
CA TRP A 272 -2.79 3.37 1.00
C TRP A 272 -1.65 4.37 1.19
N GLY A 273 -1.37 4.78 2.43
CA GLY A 273 -0.29 5.71 2.73
C GLY A 273 1.09 5.12 2.51
N SER A 274 1.23 3.79 2.45
CA SER A 274 2.52 3.16 2.14
C SER A 274 2.98 3.45 0.71
N PHE A 275 2.04 3.82 -0.17
CA PHE A 275 2.29 4.10 -1.59
C PHE A 275 2.27 5.60 -1.93
N THR A 276 2.21 6.48 -0.93
CA THR A 276 2.14 7.93 -1.13
C THR A 276 3.14 8.68 -0.23
N MET A 277 3.37 9.97 -0.48
CA MET A 277 4.44 10.72 0.20
C MET A 277 3.97 11.31 1.54
N VAL A 278 2.81 11.96 1.55
CA VAL A 278 2.20 12.48 2.78
C VAL A 278 1.74 11.32 3.65
N GLY A 279 1.12 10.29 3.05
CA GLY A 279 0.75 9.04 3.71
C GLY A 279 1.90 8.37 4.46
N GLN A 280 3.09 8.28 3.87
CA GLN A 280 4.26 7.73 4.57
C GLN A 280 4.65 8.54 5.82
N SER A 281 4.63 9.87 5.73
CA SER A 281 4.89 10.74 6.89
C SER A 281 3.89 10.47 8.04
N LEU A 282 2.62 10.25 7.69
CA LEU A 282 1.58 9.93 8.65
C LEU A 282 1.73 8.53 9.26
N ILE A 283 2.06 7.52 8.45
CA ILE A 283 2.33 6.16 8.95
C ILE A 283 3.52 6.16 9.90
N ILE A 284 4.59 6.90 9.58
CA ILE A 284 5.75 7.07 10.46
C ILE A 284 5.30 7.59 11.84
N LYS A 285 4.43 8.60 11.88
CA LYS A 285 3.86 9.13 13.14
C LYS A 285 3.10 8.06 13.92
N GLU A 286 2.31 7.23 13.27
CA GLU A 286 1.57 6.14 13.94
C GLU A 286 2.49 5.01 14.42
N LEU A 287 3.47 4.59 13.61
CA LEU A 287 4.46 3.59 14.00
C LEU A 287 5.20 4.02 15.27
N LEU A 288 5.51 5.30 15.43
CA LEU A 288 6.14 5.80 16.64
C LEU A 288 5.25 5.67 17.87
N LYS A 289 3.95 5.97 17.76
CA LYS A 289 3.02 5.79 18.88
C LYS A 289 2.97 4.32 19.33
N ILE A 290 3.12 3.40 18.37
CA ILE A 290 3.16 1.96 18.64
C ILE A 290 4.48 1.55 19.32
N PHE A 291 5.61 2.08 18.84
CA PHE A 291 6.94 1.58 19.22
C PHE A 291 7.71 2.42 20.24
N THR A 292 7.20 3.61 20.60
CA THR A 292 7.79 4.49 21.61
C THR A 292 6.86 4.63 22.81
N ASN A 293 7.44 4.70 24.01
CA ASN A 293 6.69 5.08 25.20
C ASN A 293 6.39 6.59 25.10
N LYS A 294 5.18 7.05 25.47
CA LYS A 294 4.66 8.42 25.27
C LYS A 294 5.62 9.59 25.66
N LYS A 295 6.66 9.33 26.45
CA LYS A 295 7.63 10.32 26.94
C LYS A 295 8.78 10.67 25.98
N THR A 296 8.97 9.97 24.85
CA THR A 296 10.20 10.11 24.02
C THR A 296 10.00 10.76 22.65
N ILE A 297 8.81 11.29 22.34
CA ILE A 297 8.54 11.91 21.02
C ILE A 297 9.02 13.37 21.02
N LYS A 298 10.33 13.57 21.18
CA LYS A 298 11.03 14.83 20.87
C LYS A 298 12.01 14.64 19.69
N LYS A 299 11.76 13.69 18.80
CA LYS A 299 12.49 13.62 17.51
C LYS A 299 11.86 14.62 16.55
N GLN A 300 12.69 15.54 16.05
CA GLN A 300 12.34 16.43 14.96
C GLN A 300 12.34 15.62 13.65
N TRP A 301 11.21 15.62 12.94
CA TRP A 301 11.06 14.91 11.66
C TRP A 301 11.70 15.70 10.55
N SER A 302 12.36 14.98 9.64
CA SER A 302 13.03 15.56 8.49
C SER A 302 12.02 16.05 7.47
N TYR A 303 10.94 15.28 7.24
CA TYR A 303 9.85 15.65 6.35
C TYR A 303 8.58 16.02 7.11
N LEU A 304 8.08 17.21 6.83
CA LEU A 304 6.78 17.70 7.26
C LEU A 304 5.94 18.02 6.02
N PRO A 305 4.76 17.41 5.86
CA PRO A 305 3.80 17.80 4.83
C PRO A 305 3.41 19.27 4.98
N PHE A 306 3.16 19.96 3.87
CA PHE A 306 2.65 21.33 3.87
C PHE A 306 1.27 21.40 4.53
N ASN A 307 1.06 22.43 5.34
CA ASN A 307 -0.26 22.72 5.88
C ASN A 307 -1.16 23.41 4.82
N LYS A 308 -2.43 23.57 5.17
CA LYS A 308 -3.44 24.13 4.26
C LYS A 308 -3.12 25.56 3.83
N GLU A 309 -2.53 26.36 4.71
CA GLU A 309 -2.18 27.76 4.46
C GLU A 309 -0.95 27.89 3.54
N GLU A 310 -0.07 26.89 3.54
CA GLU A 310 1.12 26.84 2.68
C GLU A 310 0.79 26.37 1.25
N LEU A 311 -0.24 25.54 1.08
CA LEU A 311 -0.61 24.99 -0.23
C LEU A 311 -1.15 26.07 -1.17
N ILE A 312 -0.63 26.08 -2.40
CA ILE A 312 -1.04 27.06 -3.40
C ILE A 312 -2.00 26.47 -4.43
N ASN A 313 -2.97 27.29 -4.84
CA ASN A 313 -3.63 27.06 -6.12
C ASN A 313 -2.78 27.68 -7.22
N LEU A 314 -2.48 26.93 -8.29
CA LEU A 314 -1.89 27.54 -9.47
C LEU A 314 -2.88 28.48 -10.19
N PHE A 315 -4.19 28.21 -10.06
CA PHE A 315 -5.24 28.84 -10.85
C PHE A 315 -6.41 29.42 -10.01
N ASP A 316 -6.18 29.81 -8.75
CA ASP A 316 -7.24 30.33 -7.84
C ASP A 316 -7.88 31.64 -8.34
N HIS A 317 -7.06 32.50 -8.97
CA HIS A 317 -7.55 33.69 -9.64
C HIS A 317 -7.90 33.33 -11.08
N LYS A 318 -8.55 34.22 -11.84
CA LYS A 318 -8.62 34.07 -13.30
C LYS A 318 -7.35 34.72 -13.89
N PRO A 319 -6.17 34.07 -13.94
CA PRO A 319 -4.99 34.71 -14.51
C PRO A 319 -5.29 35.08 -15.96
N THR A 320 -4.74 36.20 -16.40
CA THR A 320 -4.77 36.60 -17.79
C THR A 320 -4.17 35.50 -18.67
N ILE A 321 -4.55 35.44 -19.94
CA ILE A 321 -3.98 34.48 -20.91
C ILE A 321 -2.45 34.59 -20.92
N LYS A 322 -1.91 35.80 -20.78
CA LYS A 322 -0.46 36.06 -20.70
C LYS A 322 0.19 35.39 -19.50
N GLU A 323 -0.39 35.54 -18.30
CA GLU A 323 0.14 34.90 -17.08
C GLU A 323 0.09 33.37 -17.18
N ARG A 324 -0.98 32.82 -17.77
CA ARG A 324 -1.10 31.37 -17.99
C ARG A 324 -0.04 30.85 -18.97
N ASN A 325 0.24 31.61 -20.01
CA ASN A 325 1.26 31.26 -21.00
C ASN A 325 2.69 31.28 -20.44
N LEU A 326 2.92 32.03 -19.35
CA LEU A 326 4.20 31.98 -18.63
C LEU A 326 4.28 30.71 -17.76
N ILE A 327 3.19 30.38 -17.08
CA ILE A 327 3.11 29.22 -16.16
C ILE A 327 3.26 27.88 -16.91
N ILE A 328 2.67 27.75 -18.09
CA ILE A 328 2.68 26.51 -18.88
C ILE A 328 3.82 26.57 -19.89
N LYS A 329 4.53 25.44 -20.10
CA LYS A 329 5.61 25.44 -21.08
C LYS A 329 5.10 25.68 -22.51
N PRO A 330 5.80 26.49 -23.34
CA PRO A 330 5.33 26.94 -24.65
C PRO A 330 4.93 25.84 -25.63
N HIS A 331 5.56 24.67 -25.61
CA HIS A 331 5.24 23.57 -26.53
C HIS A 331 3.88 22.92 -26.27
N TYR A 332 3.24 23.24 -25.14
CA TYR A 332 1.85 22.83 -24.86
C TYR A 332 0.82 23.92 -25.17
N ILE A 333 1.27 25.13 -25.51
CA ILE A 333 0.43 26.27 -25.84
C ILE A 333 0.38 26.40 -27.36
N ASN A 334 -0.73 26.00 -27.98
CA ASN A 334 -0.92 26.24 -29.41
C ASN A 334 -1.24 27.72 -29.64
N LYS A 335 -0.43 28.39 -30.48
CA LYS A 335 -0.55 29.83 -30.81
C LYS A 335 -1.93 30.22 -31.37
N ASN A 336 -2.70 29.27 -31.92
CA ASN A 336 -3.97 29.53 -32.61
C ASN A 336 -5.22 29.27 -31.76
N PHE A 337 -5.09 28.85 -30.50
CA PHE A 337 -6.26 28.55 -29.66
C PHE A 337 -6.70 29.75 -28.80
N LYS A 338 -7.93 30.23 -29.04
CA LYS A 338 -8.66 31.07 -28.08
C LYS A 338 -9.35 30.16 -27.08
N LEU A 339 -8.79 30.08 -25.87
CA LEU A 339 -9.33 29.26 -24.79
C LEU A 339 -10.52 29.96 -24.13
N THR A 340 -11.73 29.45 -24.38
CA THR A 340 -13.00 29.93 -23.82
C THR A 340 -13.28 29.36 -22.42
N TYR A 341 -12.58 28.32 -21.97
CA TYR A 341 -12.83 27.63 -20.70
C TYR A 341 -11.54 27.38 -19.86
N GLY A 342 -11.72 27.17 -18.55
CA GLY A 342 -10.73 27.39 -17.49
C GLY A 342 -9.56 26.39 -17.45
N TYR A 343 -8.44 26.83 -16.84
CA TYR A 343 -7.25 26.02 -16.61
C TYR A 343 -7.31 25.49 -15.19
N LYS A 344 -7.29 24.18 -15.01
CA LYS A 344 -7.48 23.54 -13.70
C LYS A 344 -6.55 22.37 -13.49
N ILE A 345 -6.09 22.17 -12.26
CA ILE A 345 -5.48 20.94 -11.79
C ILE A 345 -6.59 20.03 -11.29
N VAL A 346 -6.68 18.86 -11.88
CA VAL A 346 -7.71 17.88 -11.53
C VAL A 346 -7.07 16.69 -10.83
N GLY A 347 -7.39 16.53 -9.55
CA GLY A 347 -7.05 15.33 -8.78
C GLY A 347 -8.09 14.25 -9.03
N THR A 348 -7.67 13.07 -9.46
CA THR A 348 -8.60 11.99 -9.80
C THR A 348 -8.80 10.98 -8.68
N TRP A 349 -7.83 10.86 -7.78
CA TRP A 349 -7.81 9.90 -6.67
C TRP A 349 -7.03 10.44 -5.45
N ALA A 350 -7.22 9.84 -4.27
CA ALA A 350 -6.54 10.29 -3.04
C ALA A 350 -5.00 10.25 -3.14
N ASP A 351 -4.43 9.26 -3.84
CA ASP A 351 -2.99 9.16 -4.08
C ASP A 351 -2.46 10.30 -4.99
N SER A 352 -3.21 10.67 -6.03
CA SER A 352 -2.88 11.81 -6.88
C SER A 352 -2.90 13.13 -6.10
N ILE A 353 -3.84 13.28 -5.17
CA ILE A 353 -3.97 14.47 -4.32
C ILE A 353 -2.86 14.51 -3.26
N ASP A 354 -2.49 13.38 -2.69
CA ASP A 354 -1.31 13.26 -1.82
C ASP A 354 -0.05 13.77 -2.53
N HIS A 355 0.17 13.34 -3.77
CA HIS A 355 1.28 13.82 -4.57
C HIS A 355 1.21 15.32 -4.85
N LEU A 356 0.04 15.86 -5.21
CA LEU A 356 -0.15 17.31 -5.36
C LEU A 356 0.26 18.08 -4.10
N ILE A 357 -0.25 17.65 -2.94
CA ILE A 357 0.09 18.24 -1.65
C ILE A 357 1.60 18.20 -1.44
N SER A 358 2.25 17.05 -1.70
CA SER A 358 3.71 16.94 -1.55
C SER A 358 4.51 17.86 -2.50
N PHE A 359 3.92 18.30 -3.61
CA PHE A 359 4.47 19.33 -4.50
C PHE A 359 4.05 20.76 -4.13
N GLY A 360 3.42 20.97 -2.98
CA GLY A 360 2.98 22.29 -2.54
C GLY A 360 1.75 22.81 -3.29
N LEU A 361 1.05 21.94 -4.02
CA LEU A 361 -0.09 22.29 -4.87
C LEU A 361 -1.40 21.78 -4.25
N LYS A 362 -2.47 22.55 -4.40
CA LYS A 362 -3.84 22.04 -4.18
C LYS A 362 -4.55 21.82 -5.53
N PRO A 363 -5.42 20.79 -5.66
CA PRO A 363 -6.27 20.62 -6.83
C PRO A 363 -7.32 21.73 -6.90
N ASP A 364 -7.79 22.04 -8.10
CA ASP A 364 -8.94 22.91 -8.36
C ASP A 364 -10.26 22.14 -8.34
N ALA A 365 -10.20 20.89 -8.84
CA ALA A 365 -11.35 20.03 -8.98
C ALA A 365 -10.99 18.59 -8.63
N ILE A 366 -12.02 17.83 -8.23
CA ILE A 366 -11.91 16.41 -7.95
C ILE A 366 -12.90 15.64 -8.81
N VAL A 367 -12.38 14.60 -9.45
CA VAL A 367 -13.18 13.62 -10.16
C VAL A 367 -13.69 12.59 -9.18
N ASP A 368 -14.96 12.22 -9.36
CA ASP A 368 -15.63 11.20 -8.57
C ASP A 368 -15.61 11.53 -7.06
N TYR A 369 -16.09 12.74 -6.76
CA TYR A 369 -16.27 13.22 -5.38
C TYR A 369 -17.10 12.25 -4.54
N GLU A 370 -18.06 11.55 -5.15
CA GLU A 370 -18.88 10.55 -4.48
C GLU A 370 -18.04 9.34 -4.05
N SER A 371 -17.14 8.79 -4.89
CA SER A 371 -16.16 7.80 -4.42
C SER A 371 -15.24 8.33 -3.32
N PHE A 372 -14.95 9.64 -3.32
CA PHE A 372 -14.14 10.28 -2.29
C PHE A 372 -14.87 10.44 -0.95
N ASN A 373 -16.19 10.60 -0.94
CA ASN A 373 -17.01 10.85 0.26
C ASN A 373 -17.92 9.69 0.68
N ASN A 374 -18.20 8.73 -0.19
CA ASN A 374 -19.05 7.59 0.10
C ASN A 374 -18.27 6.51 0.84
N ILE A 375 -18.53 6.47 2.14
CA ILE A 375 -17.98 5.52 3.11
C ILE A 375 -18.23 4.05 2.71
N ASN A 376 -19.27 3.78 1.90
CA ASN A 376 -19.61 2.43 1.44
C ASN A 376 -18.81 1.99 0.20
N LEU A 377 -18.12 2.92 -0.48
CA LEU A 377 -17.19 2.57 -1.54
C LEU A 377 -15.84 2.20 -0.88
N LYS A 378 -15.50 0.92 -1.00
CA LYS A 378 -14.39 0.17 -0.37
C LYS A 378 -12.97 0.69 -0.68
N THR A 379 -12.85 1.93 -1.15
CA THR A 379 -11.67 2.53 -1.80
C THR A 379 -11.14 3.78 -1.10
N GLN A 380 -11.71 4.20 0.03
CA GLN A 380 -11.22 5.40 0.72
C GLN A 380 -9.85 5.15 1.37
N GLY A 381 -8.80 5.62 0.68
CA GLY A 381 -7.41 5.59 1.12
C GLY A 381 -7.08 6.66 2.14
N VAL A 382 -5.95 7.36 1.97
CA VAL A 382 -5.49 8.45 2.85
C VAL A 382 -6.39 9.69 2.88
N GLY A 383 -7.52 9.70 2.15
CA GLY A 383 -8.35 10.87 1.91
C GLY A 383 -8.86 11.58 3.17
N ASN A 384 -9.19 10.84 4.24
CA ASN A 384 -9.58 11.45 5.51
C ASN A 384 -8.44 12.25 6.16
N TYR A 385 -7.21 11.78 6.03
CA TYR A 385 -6.04 12.51 6.52
C TYR A 385 -5.73 13.71 5.62
N LEU A 386 -5.92 13.58 4.31
CA LEU A 386 -5.73 14.69 3.39
C LEU A 386 -6.77 15.81 3.58
N LYS A 387 -7.94 15.53 4.16
CA LYS A 387 -8.96 16.55 4.53
C LYS A 387 -8.43 17.55 5.56
N GLU A 388 -7.43 17.17 6.36
CA GLU A 388 -6.76 18.10 7.27
C GLU A 388 -5.88 19.11 6.51
N LEU A 389 -5.43 18.76 5.31
CA LEU A 389 -4.53 19.57 4.48
C LEU A 389 -5.28 20.33 3.38
N ILE A 390 -6.44 19.83 2.92
CA ILE A 390 -7.26 20.46 1.86
C ILE A 390 -8.74 20.42 2.25
N ASN A 391 -9.47 21.53 2.01
CA ASN A 391 -10.93 21.54 2.15
C ASN A 391 -11.60 21.09 0.84
N TYR A 392 -11.97 19.81 0.83
CA TYR A 392 -12.62 19.14 -0.30
C TYR A 392 -13.98 19.74 -0.68
N ASP A 393 -14.74 20.30 0.26
CA ASP A 393 -16.05 20.88 -0.02
C ASP A 393 -15.97 22.17 -0.84
N LYS A 394 -14.80 22.82 -0.85
CA LYS A 394 -14.54 24.03 -1.65
C LYS A 394 -14.04 23.72 -3.05
N LEU A 395 -13.77 22.45 -3.37
CA LEU A 395 -13.29 22.05 -4.68
C LEU A 395 -14.46 21.86 -5.64
N GLU A 396 -14.22 22.12 -6.91
CA GLU A 396 -15.20 21.77 -7.94
C GLU A 396 -15.38 20.26 -8.00
N LYS A 397 -16.64 19.82 -7.99
CA LYS A 397 -17.01 18.41 -7.96
C LYS A 397 -17.37 17.95 -9.35
N ILE A 398 -16.70 16.91 -9.83
CA ILE A 398 -16.99 16.27 -11.11
C ILE A 398 -17.59 14.90 -10.81
N ASN A 399 -18.90 14.75 -11.04
CA ASN A 399 -19.72 13.66 -10.47
C ASN A 399 -19.48 12.26 -11.06
N LYS A 400 -18.72 12.10 -12.15
CA LYS A 400 -18.31 10.78 -12.67
C LYS A 400 -16.90 10.81 -13.24
N ALA A 401 -16.12 9.76 -12.98
CA ALA A 401 -14.97 9.45 -13.82
C ALA A 401 -15.49 9.16 -15.24
N PRO A 402 -15.05 9.89 -16.28
CA PRO A 402 -15.58 9.70 -17.62
C PRO A 402 -15.30 8.27 -18.09
N ASN A 403 -16.33 7.57 -18.56
CA ASN A 403 -16.15 6.27 -19.24
C ASN A 403 -15.38 6.46 -20.57
N ASP A 404 -14.87 5.39 -21.19
CA ASP A 404 -13.99 5.51 -22.37
C ASP A 404 -14.61 6.31 -23.55
N SER A 405 -15.93 6.33 -23.68
CA SER A 405 -16.68 7.15 -24.64
C SER A 405 -16.91 8.61 -24.19
N GLU A 406 -17.18 8.86 -22.91
CA GLU A 406 -17.35 10.19 -22.30
C GLU A 406 -16.00 10.91 -22.11
N LYS A 407 -14.89 10.16 -22.18
CA LYS A 407 -13.55 10.73 -22.20
C LYS A 407 -13.36 11.65 -23.40
N ALA A 408 -14.10 11.58 -24.50
CA ALA A 408 -14.01 12.59 -25.55
C ALA A 408 -14.73 13.91 -25.17
N GLU A 409 -15.95 13.82 -24.65
CA GLU A 409 -16.74 15.02 -24.27
C GLU A 409 -16.19 15.78 -23.07
N PHE A 410 -15.57 15.09 -22.10
CA PHE A 410 -14.94 15.73 -20.95
C PHE A 410 -13.61 16.41 -21.32
N VAL A 411 -13.02 15.99 -22.44
CA VAL A 411 -11.71 16.43 -22.95
C VAL A 411 -11.77 17.67 -23.80
N ASP A 412 -12.90 17.87 -24.46
CA ASP A 412 -13.11 19.02 -25.34
C ASP A 412 -13.54 20.29 -24.58
N LYS A 413 -13.84 20.19 -23.27
CA LYS A 413 -14.52 21.27 -22.53
C LYS A 413 -13.63 22.10 -21.59
N ASN A 414 -12.43 21.65 -21.19
CA ASN A 414 -11.52 22.43 -20.33
C ASN A 414 -10.06 22.00 -20.50
N PHE A 415 -9.13 22.97 -20.47
CA PHE A 415 -7.70 22.67 -20.42
C PHE A 415 -7.35 22.27 -18.98
N ALA A 416 -7.06 20.99 -18.74
CA ALA A 416 -6.79 20.52 -17.39
C ALA A 416 -5.51 19.68 -17.31
N ILE A 417 -4.77 19.87 -16.21
CA ILE A 417 -3.69 18.98 -15.80
C ILE A 417 -4.34 17.88 -14.98
N TYR A 418 -4.53 16.72 -15.59
CA TYR A 418 -5.07 15.55 -14.92
C TYR A 418 -3.97 14.78 -14.25
N MET A 419 -4.08 14.57 -12.94
CA MET A 419 -3.19 13.68 -12.20
C MET A 419 -3.92 12.36 -11.94
N GLY A 420 -3.47 11.31 -12.65
CA GLY A 420 -4.07 9.98 -12.62
C GLY A 420 -3.71 9.17 -11.35
N PRO A 421 -4.40 8.04 -11.12
CA PRO A 421 -4.07 7.11 -10.05
C PRO A 421 -2.76 6.38 -10.33
N SER A 422 -1.91 6.25 -9.31
CA SER A 422 -0.61 5.56 -9.38
C SER A 422 -0.72 4.06 -9.65
N HIS A 423 -1.81 3.44 -9.19
CA HIS A 423 -1.99 1.98 -9.17
C HIS A 423 -2.71 1.39 -10.39
N LEU A 424 -3.36 2.20 -11.24
CA LEU A 424 -4.09 1.72 -12.44
C LEU A 424 -3.27 1.80 -13.74
N LEU A 425 -2.08 2.39 -13.71
CA LEU A 425 -1.31 2.68 -14.93
C LEU A 425 -0.15 1.68 -15.07
N ASN A 426 -0.45 0.49 -15.60
CA ASN A 426 0.56 -0.53 -15.98
C ASN A 426 1.63 0.00 -16.97
N SER A 427 1.41 1.17 -17.59
CA SER A 427 2.38 1.87 -18.42
C SER A 427 2.61 3.28 -17.87
N MET A 428 3.72 3.47 -17.15
CA MET A 428 4.19 4.75 -16.57
C MET A 428 4.24 5.95 -17.51
N ASN A 429 4.16 5.74 -18.82
CA ASN A 429 4.54 6.77 -19.78
C ASN A 429 3.72 8.07 -19.68
N LYS A 430 2.54 8.07 -19.02
CA LYS A 430 1.72 9.27 -18.77
C LYS A 430 0.89 9.15 -17.47
N LEU A 431 1.39 9.69 -16.36
CA LEU A 431 0.67 9.89 -15.08
C LEU A 431 -0.05 11.24 -15.05
N ILE A 432 0.50 12.21 -15.78
CA ILE A 432 -0.04 13.54 -16.00
C ILE A 432 -0.46 13.65 -17.46
N MET A 433 -1.70 14.08 -17.65
CA MET A 433 -2.22 14.33 -18.98
C MET A 433 -2.64 15.79 -19.08
N ILE A 434 -2.00 16.50 -20.01
CA ILE A 434 -2.48 17.79 -20.48
C ILE A 434 -3.45 17.50 -21.62
N LYS A 435 -4.67 18.00 -21.50
CA LYS A 435 -5.65 17.88 -22.57
C LYS A 435 -5.96 19.25 -23.13
N ASN A 436 -5.52 19.43 -24.37
CA ASN A 436 -5.90 20.50 -25.26
C ASN A 436 -6.38 19.80 -26.54
N THR A 437 -7.49 20.24 -27.10
CA THR A 437 -8.05 19.79 -28.39
C THR A 437 -6.98 19.35 -29.38
N GLY A 438 -7.04 18.08 -29.81
CA GLY A 438 -6.35 17.60 -31.02
C GLY A 438 -5.10 16.72 -30.88
N SER A 439 -4.81 16.10 -29.73
CA SER A 439 -3.82 15.01 -29.70
C SER A 439 -4.37 13.75 -29.02
N TRP A 440 -4.42 12.70 -29.82
CA TRP A 440 -4.97 11.39 -29.47
C TRP A 440 -4.25 10.81 -28.24
N ILE A 441 -5.03 10.51 -27.20
CA ILE A 441 -4.66 9.50 -26.21
C ILE A 441 -5.75 8.44 -26.25
N ILE A 442 -5.62 7.53 -27.22
CA ILE A 442 -6.22 6.20 -27.12
C ILE A 442 -5.41 5.46 -26.06
N SER A 443 -5.89 5.43 -24.82
CA SER A 443 -5.59 4.32 -23.92
C SER A 443 -6.57 3.21 -24.29
N SER A 444 -6.15 2.28 -25.15
CA SER A 444 -6.95 1.10 -25.46
C SER A 444 -7.03 0.22 -24.21
N THR A 445 -8.17 0.25 -23.54
CA THR A 445 -8.67 -0.76 -22.58
C THR A 445 -9.27 -1.96 -23.31
N GLN A 446 -8.73 -2.33 -24.47
CA GLN A 446 -9.01 -3.67 -25.01
C GLN A 446 -8.04 -4.65 -24.37
N GLY A 447 -8.60 -5.56 -23.58
CA GLY A 447 -8.18 -6.94 -23.48
C GLY A 447 -6.69 -7.15 -23.29
N ILE A 448 -6.32 -7.40 -22.03
CA ILE A 448 -5.19 -8.24 -21.65
C ILE A 448 -5.08 -9.40 -22.65
N ASN A 449 -4.07 -9.39 -23.53
CA ASN A 449 -3.30 -10.55 -23.99
C ASN A 449 -2.24 -10.14 -25.05
N ASP A 450 -0.99 -10.49 -24.75
CA ASP A 450 0.23 -10.47 -25.59
C ASP A 450 1.01 -9.14 -25.80
N PRO A 451 2.19 -8.97 -25.14
CA PRO A 451 3.09 -7.83 -25.33
C PRO A 451 3.79 -7.76 -26.70
N LYS A 452 3.83 -8.85 -27.49
CA LYS A 452 4.61 -8.89 -28.74
C LYS A 452 3.93 -8.20 -29.92
N THR A 453 2.60 -8.10 -29.91
CA THR A 453 1.83 -7.54 -31.04
C THR A 453 1.82 -6.02 -31.05
N GLN A 454 1.98 -5.36 -29.90
CA GLN A 454 1.92 -3.89 -29.79
C GLN A 454 3.16 -3.16 -30.32
N PHE A 455 4.30 -3.84 -30.48
CA PHE A 455 5.53 -3.23 -31.00
C PHE A 455 5.52 -3.09 -32.53
N LYS A 456 4.81 -3.98 -33.27
CA LYS A 456 4.74 -3.92 -34.73
C LYS A 456 3.77 -2.86 -35.26
N THR A 457 2.65 -2.63 -34.57
CA THR A 457 1.63 -1.69 -35.06
C THR A 457 2.07 -0.23 -34.93
N ARG A 458 2.96 0.10 -34.00
CA ARG A 458 3.43 1.49 -33.77
C ARG A 458 4.52 1.97 -34.73
N ILE A 459 5.14 1.09 -35.50
CA ILE A 459 6.16 1.46 -36.50
C ILE A 459 5.52 1.73 -37.88
N ASN A 460 4.35 1.17 -38.18
CA ASN A 460 3.70 1.38 -39.48
C ASN A 460 2.87 2.68 -39.54
N THR A 461 2.39 3.22 -38.42
CA THR A 461 1.65 4.50 -38.40
C THR A 461 2.55 5.73 -38.41
N ALA A 462 3.86 5.56 -38.23
CA ALA A 462 4.85 6.64 -38.35
C ALA A 462 5.42 6.79 -39.78
N LYS A 463 4.94 5.99 -40.74
CA LYS A 463 5.37 6.02 -42.15
C LYS A 463 4.29 6.48 -43.13
N SER A 464 3.09 6.84 -42.66
CA SER A 464 2.01 7.32 -43.53
C SER A 464 1.78 8.82 -43.52
N ASP A 465 2.50 9.58 -42.70
CA ASP A 465 2.43 11.06 -42.65
C ASP A 465 3.81 11.70 -42.90
N PHE A 466 4.49 11.24 -43.96
CA PHE A 466 5.55 11.98 -44.66
C PHE A 466 5.35 11.86 -46.17
#